data_AF-A0AA39W530-F1
#
_entry.id   AF-A0AA39W530-F1
#
_cell.length_a   1.000
_cell.length_b   1.000
_cell.length_c   1.000
_cell.angle_alpha   90.00
_cell.angle_beta   90.00
_cell.angle_gamma   90.00
#
_symmetry.space_group_name_H-M   'P 1'
#
loop_
_entity.id
_entity.type
_entity.pdbx_description
1 polymer ?
#
loop_
_entity_poly.entity_id
_entity_poly.type
_entity_poly.pdbx_seq_one_letter_code
_entity_poly.pdbx_strand_id
1 'polypeptide(L)'
;MSYRIEVCPNNRAGCKDKNCKDAAVKIKKGELRLGTWVEIQEHGSWAWRHWGCVSGEQIQNMQNKIGKGSNGEYRWDALDGWEELEDAPAVQERIKRVINQGFIDPEDFNGVSGFRYASRPGIPLTHIFDK
;
A
#
# COMPACT_ATOMS: atom_id res chain seq x y z
N MET A 1 11.19 -2.71 -8.49
CA MET A 1 10.62 -1.58 -7.71
C MET A 1 10.86 -1.82 -6.23
N SER A 2 11.15 -0.77 -5.46
CA SER A 2 11.26 -0.87 -4.00
C SER A 2 10.03 -0.28 -3.33
N TYR A 3 9.55 -1.00 -2.32
CA TYR A 3 8.35 -0.68 -1.57
C TYR A 3 8.76 -0.49 -0.13
N ARG A 4 8.28 0.59 0.49
CA ARG A 4 8.42 0.85 1.92
C ARG A 4 7.04 1.08 2.52
N ILE A 5 6.76 0.49 3.67
CA ILE A 5 5.56 0.74 4.46
C ILE A 5 5.91 1.43 5.76
N GLU A 6 5.16 2.45 6.17
CA GLU A 6 5.38 3.05 7.48
C GLU A 6 4.15 3.81 7.98
N VAL A 7 4.08 3.98 9.29
CA VAL A 7 3.23 5.00 9.90
C VAL A 7 3.87 6.36 9.66
N CYS A 8 3.13 7.28 9.06
CA CYS A 8 3.68 8.56 8.62
C CYS A 8 4.24 9.35 9.82
N PRO A 9 5.52 9.73 9.81
CA PRO A 9 6.14 10.39 10.96
C PRO A 9 5.86 11.90 11.01
N ASN A 10 5.34 12.50 9.92
CA ASN A 10 5.15 13.94 9.78
C ASN A 10 3.97 14.27 8.82
N ASN A 11 3.77 15.55 8.47
CA ASN A 11 2.65 16.02 7.64
C ASN A 11 3.07 16.56 6.27
N ARG A 12 4.21 16.12 5.71
CA ARG A 12 4.83 16.78 4.53
C ARG A 12 4.46 16.14 3.19
N ALA A 13 4.35 14.81 3.15
CA ALA A 13 4.14 14.07 1.92
C ALA A 13 2.73 14.29 1.36
N GLY A 14 2.64 14.57 0.05
CA GLY A 14 1.39 14.48 -0.69
C GLY A 14 1.23 13.08 -1.28
N CYS A 15 -0.01 12.60 -1.34
CA CYS A 15 -0.32 11.34 -2.01
C CYS A 15 -0.13 11.45 -3.52
N LYS A 16 0.39 10.39 -4.14
CA LYS A 16 0.67 10.30 -5.58
C LYS A 16 -0.45 9.65 -6.39
N ASP A 17 -1.51 9.17 -5.74
CA ASP A 17 -2.74 8.84 -6.46
C ASP A 17 -3.30 10.09 -7.14
N LYS A 18 -3.85 9.96 -8.35
CA LYS A 18 -4.29 11.10 -9.16
C LYS A 18 -5.30 11.97 -8.40
N ASN A 19 -6.32 11.37 -7.78
CA ASN A 19 -7.40 12.13 -7.14
C ASN A 19 -6.87 12.92 -5.94
N CYS A 20 -6.08 12.28 -5.08
CA CYS A 20 -5.48 12.95 -3.93
C CYS A 20 -4.40 13.96 -4.32
N LYS A 21 -3.63 13.70 -5.38
CA LYS A 21 -2.60 14.60 -5.90
C LYS A 21 -3.23 15.89 -6.43
N ASP A 22 -4.29 15.77 -7.23
CA ASP A 22 -4.99 16.92 -7.82
C ASP A 22 -5.68 17.75 -6.73
N ALA A 23 -6.21 17.11 -5.69
CA ALA A 23 -6.75 17.77 -4.51
C ALA A 23 -5.68 18.21 -3.47
N ALA A 24 -4.39 18.03 -3.77
CA ALA A 24 -3.26 18.36 -2.91
C ALA A 24 -3.34 17.77 -1.47
N VAL A 25 -4.00 16.62 -1.32
CA VAL A 25 -4.22 15.97 -0.02
C VAL A 25 -2.89 15.46 0.54
N LYS A 26 -2.58 15.90 1.75
CA LYS A 26 -1.40 15.45 2.51
C LYS A 26 -1.70 14.18 3.28
N ILE A 27 -0.69 13.33 3.39
CA ILE A 27 -0.67 12.19 4.32
C ILE A 27 -0.27 12.73 5.69
N LYS A 28 -1.11 12.52 6.70
CA LYS A 28 -0.93 13.09 8.03
C LYS A 28 -0.10 12.18 8.93
N LYS A 29 0.53 12.78 9.95
CA LYS A 29 1.26 12.04 10.98
C LYS A 29 0.34 11.02 11.63
N GLY A 30 0.80 9.77 11.75
CA GLY A 30 0.02 8.66 12.27
C GLY A 30 -0.76 7.86 11.22
N GLU A 31 -0.89 8.35 9.98
CA GLU A 31 -1.53 7.59 8.91
C GLU A 31 -0.59 6.55 8.31
N LEU A 32 -1.08 5.33 8.07
CA LEU A 32 -0.35 4.32 7.32
C LEU A 32 -0.17 4.76 5.86
N ARG A 33 1.04 4.59 5.32
CA ARG A 33 1.36 4.95 3.93
C ARG A 33 2.26 3.93 3.25
N LEU A 34 2.15 3.86 1.93
CA LEU A 34 3.03 3.07 1.08
C LEU A 34 3.92 4.02 0.25
N GLY A 35 5.22 3.77 0.27
CA GLY A 35 6.21 4.41 -0.58
C GLY A 35 6.64 3.48 -1.71
N THR A 36 6.74 4.02 -2.93
CA THR A 36 7.41 3.36 -4.06
C THR A 36 8.66 4.17 -4.40
N TRP A 37 9.83 3.52 -4.47
CA TRP A 37 11.05 4.19 -4.88
C TRP A 37 10.98 4.53 -6.37
N VAL A 38 11.22 5.80 -6.70
CA VAL A 38 11.27 6.30 -8.07
C VAL A 38 12.56 7.10 -8.28
N GLU A 39 13.20 6.90 -9.41
CA GLU A 39 14.40 7.65 -9.81
C GLU A 39 14.07 8.52 -11.02
N ILE A 40 14.40 9.81 -10.91
CA ILE A 40 14.20 10.79 -11.98
C ILE A 40 15.51 11.54 -12.15
N GLN A 41 16.13 11.45 -13.33
CA GLN A 41 17.39 12.14 -13.64
C GLN A 41 18.44 11.94 -12.53
N GLU A 42 18.72 10.68 -12.18
CA GLU A 42 19.67 10.28 -11.13
C GLU A 42 19.27 10.64 -9.69
N HIS A 43 18.15 11.34 -9.49
CA HIS A 43 17.61 11.65 -8.17
C HIS A 43 16.54 10.64 -7.76
N GLY A 44 16.88 9.81 -6.77
CA GLY A 44 15.96 8.86 -6.15
C GLY A 44 15.11 9.50 -5.05
N SER A 45 13.81 9.19 -5.04
CA SER A 45 12.91 9.62 -3.98
C SER A 45 11.74 8.65 -3.78
N TRP A 46 11.11 8.73 -2.62
CA TRP A 46 9.89 7.97 -2.33
C TRP A 46 8.65 8.68 -2.88
N ALA A 47 7.92 8.00 -3.76
CA ALA A 47 6.58 8.36 -4.18
C ALA A 47 5.57 7.77 -3.18
N TRP A 48 5.01 8.61 -2.32
CA TRP A 48 4.09 8.20 -1.26
C TRP A 48 2.63 8.14 -1.70
N ARG A 49 1.87 7.16 -1.21
CA ARG A 49 0.40 7.09 -1.28
C ARG A 49 -0.19 6.84 0.11
N HIS A 50 -1.39 7.36 0.36
CA HIS A 50 -2.20 6.88 1.50
C HIS A 50 -2.38 5.37 1.37
N TRP A 51 -2.49 4.68 2.50
CA TRP A 51 -2.83 3.25 2.51
C TRP A 51 -4.08 2.94 1.69
N GLY A 52 -5.13 3.73 1.89
CA GLY A 52 -6.37 3.67 1.12
C GLY A 52 -6.27 3.91 -0.38
N CYS A 53 -5.12 4.42 -0.83
CA CYS A 53 -4.85 4.76 -2.22
C CYS A 53 -3.92 3.77 -2.94
N VAL A 54 -3.53 2.69 -2.27
CA VAL A 54 -2.75 1.62 -2.87
C VAL A 54 -3.64 0.82 -3.82
N SER A 55 -3.18 0.59 -5.05
CA SER A 55 -3.91 -0.22 -6.03
C SER A 55 -3.65 -1.71 -5.85
N GLY A 56 -4.56 -2.56 -6.36
CA GLY A 56 -4.36 -4.00 -6.38
C GLY A 56 -3.06 -4.43 -7.08
N GLU A 57 -2.67 -3.73 -8.15
CA GLU A 57 -1.39 -3.97 -8.84
C GLU A 57 -0.18 -3.70 -7.93
N GLN A 58 -0.20 -2.64 -7.12
CA GLN A 58 0.88 -2.38 -6.17
C GLN A 58 0.93 -3.46 -5.08
N ILE A 59 -0.23 -3.95 -4.62
CA ILE A 59 -0.29 -5.09 -3.70
C ILE A 59 0.30 -6.34 -4.35
N GLN A 60 -0.05 -6.64 -5.60
CA GLN A 60 0.51 -7.78 -6.35
C GLN A 60 2.03 -7.68 -6.49
N ASN A 61 2.54 -6.49 -6.81
CA ASN A 61 3.97 -6.27 -6.93
C ASN A 61 4.69 -6.43 -5.59
N MET A 62 4.07 -6.02 -4.46
CA MET A 62 4.58 -6.31 -3.12
C MET A 62 4.60 -7.81 -2.84
N GLN A 63 3.51 -8.54 -3.11
CA GLN A 63 3.43 -9.99 -2.94
C GLN A 63 4.55 -10.71 -3.70
N ASN A 64 4.75 -10.34 -4.97
CA ASN A 64 5.81 -10.91 -5.82
C ASN A 64 7.20 -10.58 -5.30
N LYS A 65 7.40 -9.36 -4.78
CA LYS A 65 8.69 -8.91 -4.28
C LYS A 65 9.10 -9.61 -2.99
N ILE A 66 8.20 -9.67 -2.00
CA ILE A 66 8.52 -10.28 -0.71
C ILE A 66 8.51 -11.81 -0.81
N GLY A 67 7.69 -12.36 -1.71
CA GLY A 67 7.58 -13.80 -1.94
C GLY A 67 7.08 -14.57 -0.72
N LYS A 68 6.92 -15.88 -0.88
CA LYS A 68 6.51 -16.79 0.19
C LYS A 68 7.66 -17.67 0.68
N GLY A 69 7.67 -17.98 1.97
CA GLY A 69 8.51 -19.00 2.57
C GLY A 69 8.02 -20.41 2.23
N SER A 70 8.78 -21.42 2.65
CA SER A 70 8.39 -22.84 2.52
C SER A 70 7.12 -23.19 3.30
N ASN A 71 6.78 -22.40 4.33
CA ASN A 71 5.55 -22.50 5.11
C ASN A 71 4.32 -21.89 4.40
N GLY A 72 4.47 -21.30 3.23
CA GLY A 72 3.38 -20.67 2.48
C GLY A 72 2.98 -19.26 2.95
N GLU A 73 3.66 -18.72 3.96
CA GLU A 73 3.49 -17.34 4.43
C GLU A 73 4.42 -16.37 3.69
N TYR A 74 4.06 -15.10 3.62
CA TYR A 74 4.94 -14.09 3.05
C TYR A 74 6.16 -13.83 3.95
N ARG A 75 7.29 -13.50 3.33
CA ARG A 75 8.52 -13.11 4.05
C ARG A 75 8.40 -11.65 4.49
N TRP A 76 7.71 -11.41 5.60
CA TRP A 76 7.33 -10.07 6.04
C TRP A 76 8.54 -9.18 6.36
N ASP A 77 9.61 -9.79 6.87
CA ASP A 77 10.93 -9.18 7.10
C ASP A 77 11.57 -8.62 5.82
N ALA A 78 11.19 -9.09 4.63
CA ALA A 78 11.67 -8.54 3.36
C ALA A 78 10.96 -7.23 2.94
N LEU A 79 9.91 -6.81 3.66
CA LEU A 79 9.21 -5.55 3.42
C LEU A 79 9.91 -4.41 4.18
N ASP A 80 10.47 -3.44 3.45
CA ASP A 80 11.10 -2.26 4.04
C ASP A 80 10.10 -1.50 4.92
N GLY A 81 10.45 -1.26 6.18
CA GLY A 81 9.59 -0.65 7.18
C GLY A 81 8.85 -1.62 8.10
N TRP A 82 9.02 -2.95 7.92
CA TRP A 82 8.29 -3.95 8.71
C TRP A 82 8.71 -4.00 10.18
N GLU A 83 10.01 -3.95 10.45
CA GLU A 83 10.57 -3.98 11.82
C GLU A 83 10.09 -2.77 12.63
N GLU A 84 10.00 -1.59 12.01
CA GLU A 84 9.50 -0.38 12.68
C GLU A 84 8.01 -0.44 13.05
N LEU A 85 7.28 -1.47 12.61
CA LEU A 85 5.87 -1.70 12.92
C LEU A 85 5.65 -2.74 14.04
N GLU A 86 6.70 -3.33 14.60
CA GLU A 86 6.58 -4.33 15.68
C GLU A 86 5.88 -3.76 16.93
N ASP A 87 6.07 -2.47 17.22
CA ASP A 87 5.38 -1.76 18.29
C ASP A 87 3.89 -1.45 17.98
N ALA A 88 3.42 -1.78 16.78
CA ALA A 88 2.06 -1.51 16.29
C ALA A 88 1.41 -2.79 15.69
N PRO A 89 1.14 -3.83 16.50
CA PRO A 89 0.66 -5.12 16.01
C PRO A 89 -0.67 -5.04 15.23
N ALA A 90 -1.56 -4.12 15.61
CA ALA A 90 -2.80 -3.88 14.87
C ALA A 90 -2.56 -3.36 13.44
N VAL A 91 -1.47 -2.63 13.21
CA VAL A 91 -1.05 -2.16 11.88
C VAL A 91 -0.46 -3.33 11.08
N GLN A 92 0.38 -4.17 11.71
CA GLN A 92 0.91 -5.37 11.06
C GLN A 92 -0.20 -6.33 10.62
N GLU A 93 -1.20 -6.59 11.47
CA GLU A 93 -2.32 -7.47 11.12
C GLU A 93 -3.16 -6.94 9.95
N ARG A 94 -3.39 -5.62 9.91
CA ARG A 94 -4.05 -4.96 8.78
C ARG A 94 -3.26 -5.15 7.47
N ILE A 95 -1.94 -4.95 7.52
CA ILE A 95 -1.06 -5.12 6.35
C ILE A 95 -1.08 -6.58 5.87
N LYS A 96 -0.93 -7.54 6.80
CA LYS A 96 -0.99 -8.97 6.49
C LYS A 96 -2.31 -9.32 5.82
N ARG A 97 -3.44 -8.85 6.34
CA ARG A 97 -4.77 -9.09 5.77
C ARG A 97 -4.87 -8.58 4.34
N VAL A 98 -4.54 -7.31 4.11
CA VAL A 98 -4.58 -6.67 2.78
C VAL A 98 -3.66 -7.36 1.78
N ILE A 99 -2.41 -7.66 2.18
CA ILE A 99 -1.45 -8.33 1.30
C ILE A 99 -1.90 -9.78 1.02
N ASN A 100 -2.52 -10.48 1.95
CA ASN A 100 -3.05 -11.82 1.68
C ASN A 100 -4.26 -11.81 0.73
N GLN A 101 -5.21 -10.89 0.94
CA GLN A 101 -6.43 -10.82 0.11
C GLN A 101 -6.20 -10.15 -1.26
N GLY A 102 -5.15 -9.34 -1.40
CA GLY A 102 -4.79 -8.69 -2.66
C GLY A 102 -5.55 -7.40 -2.98
N PHE A 103 -6.24 -6.81 -2.00
CA PHE A 103 -6.96 -5.55 -2.12
C PHE A 103 -7.07 -4.82 -0.78
N ILE A 104 -7.23 -3.49 -0.83
CA ILE A 104 -7.42 -2.62 0.34
C ILE A 104 -8.76 -2.93 1.03
N ASP A 105 -8.76 -2.92 2.37
CA ASP A 105 -9.98 -3.09 3.16
C ASP A 105 -11.00 -1.98 2.83
N PRO A 106 -12.31 -2.29 2.73
CA PRO A 106 -13.32 -1.29 2.40
C PRO A 106 -13.31 -0.05 3.31
N GLU A 107 -13.05 -0.25 4.60
CA GLU A 107 -12.95 0.82 5.61
C GLU A 107 -11.79 1.80 5.37
N ASP A 108 -10.72 1.34 4.71
CA ASP A 108 -9.56 2.16 4.39
C ASP A 108 -9.65 2.76 2.97
N PHE A 109 -10.61 2.36 2.15
CA PHE A 109 -10.62 2.69 0.72
C PHE A 109 -10.92 4.17 0.44
N ASN A 110 -9.98 4.84 -0.26
CA ASN A 110 -10.06 6.28 -0.57
C ASN A 110 -10.59 6.59 -1.99
N GLY A 111 -11.34 5.69 -2.62
CA GLY A 111 -11.97 5.98 -3.92
C GLY A 111 -10.97 6.09 -5.09
N VAL A 112 -9.86 5.35 -5.05
CA VAL A 112 -8.83 5.44 -6.10
C VAL A 112 -9.30 4.89 -7.44
N SER A 113 -8.89 5.58 -8.51
CA SER A 113 -9.16 5.16 -9.89
C SER A 113 -8.41 3.85 -10.16
N GLY A 114 -9.13 2.72 -10.19
CA GLY A 114 -8.54 1.40 -10.45
C GLY A 114 -8.65 0.40 -9.30
N PHE A 115 -9.63 0.54 -8.42
CA PHE A 115 -10.01 -0.50 -7.45
C PHE A 115 -10.42 -1.79 -8.19
N ARG A 116 -9.43 -2.65 -8.41
CA ARG A 116 -9.48 -3.89 -9.18
C ARG A 116 -8.72 -4.95 -8.39
N TYR A 117 -9.17 -6.20 -8.45
CA TYR A 117 -8.40 -7.31 -7.90
C TYR A 117 -6.99 -7.33 -8.50
N ALA A 118 -5.97 -7.51 -7.66
CA ALA A 118 -4.61 -7.84 -8.08
C ALA A 118 -4.58 -8.95 -9.15
N SER A 119 -5.39 -9.98 -8.97
CA SER A 119 -5.49 -11.14 -9.87
C SER A 119 -6.42 -10.96 -11.07
N ARG A 120 -7.22 -9.88 -11.14
CA ARG A 120 -8.19 -9.65 -12.24
C ARG A 120 -8.23 -8.18 -12.66
N PRO A 121 -7.24 -7.73 -13.45
CA PRO A 121 -7.22 -6.38 -14.01
C PRO A 121 -8.38 -6.21 -15.00
N GLY A 122 -9.52 -5.69 -14.54
CA GLY A 122 -10.70 -5.47 -15.39
C GLY A 122 -12.04 -5.48 -14.66
N ILE A 123 -12.11 -6.18 -13.52
CA ILE A 123 -13.34 -6.27 -12.72
C ILE A 123 -13.30 -5.19 -11.63
N PRO A 124 -14.26 -4.25 -11.60
CA PRO A 124 -14.42 -3.35 -10.46
C PRO A 124 -14.73 -4.19 -9.21
N LEU A 125 -14.04 -3.91 -8.11
CA LEU A 125 -14.29 -4.58 -6.83
C LEU A 125 -15.64 -4.18 -6.19
N THR A 126 -16.50 -3.41 -6.90
CA THR A 126 -17.85 -3.03 -6.48
C THR A 126 -18.71 -4.25 -6.13
N HIS A 127 -18.47 -5.40 -6.77
CA HIS A 127 -19.20 -6.64 -6.51
C HIS A 127 -18.78 -7.41 -5.25
N ILE A 128 -17.74 -7.00 -4.52
CA ILE A 128 -17.41 -7.61 -3.21
C ILE A 128 -18.23 -6.98 -2.08
N PHE A 129 -18.57 -5.69 -2.23
CA PHE A 129 -19.18 -4.90 -1.17
C PHE A 129 -20.71 -4.85 -1.25
N ASP A 130 -21.29 -5.38 -2.33
CA ASP A 130 -22.72 -5.72 -2.41
C ASP A 130 -22.95 -7.03 -1.63
N LYS A 131 -23.29 -6.91 -0.34
CA LYS A 131 -24.01 -7.95 0.41
C LYS A 131 -25.44 -7.49 0.65
#